data_AF-A0AAD9D7L5-F1
#
_entry.id   AF-A0AAD9D7L5-F1
#
_cell.length_a   1.000
_cell.length_b   1.000
_cell.length_c   1.000
_cell.angle_alpha   90.00
_cell.angle_beta   90.00
_cell.angle_gamma   90.00
#
_symmetry.space_group_name_H-M   'P 1'
#
loop_
_entity.id
_entity.type
_entity.pdbx_description
1 polymer ?
#
loop_
_entity_poly.entity_id
_entity_poly.type
_entity_poly.pdbx_seq_one_letter_code
_entity_poly.pdbx_strand_id
1 'polypeptide(L)'
;MIPLPTFEQLSTVPSMATTALLFAIFWTVSLPLAEKKIALKLTDAAWWPGAVSPTKSMMYNFGYPKEPTKRFPDGVTESLARDFYSGTISICVAHALCATPMVPVLIRGWEDSSDFIKVSFVLGTLADLGFDIYDAVQLSIRAFAKNHSKPIPIEFWVILVCMHHTTALLLVMPLNLHYVHRFEYHQTAVSLLYAASACYLAGAYKFTLNVYEKRKDFVLYKIIVFFQLAVLLYTRVYLWFPAAFGLRAHMKEQNDTTFFYGATVMVTIFSIFNLVLIVDGLGAAAKWLPRKFPKSKEEKGETAALVRRTSATGIVAPALQMLRAYEAKRKFRAGVKLVIATNRLSSHASSISNNKKED
;
A
#
# COMPACT_ATOMS: atom_id res chain seq x y z
N MET A 1 27.88 4.98 26.21
CA MET A 1 27.34 4.71 24.85
C MET A 1 27.46 3.23 24.60
N ILE A 2 26.39 2.55 24.18
CA ILE A 2 26.45 1.14 23.77
C ILE A 2 27.17 1.12 22.40
N PRO A 3 28.28 0.37 22.24
CA PRO A 3 28.96 0.30 20.95
C PRO A 3 28.02 -0.30 19.90
N LEU A 4 28.04 0.25 18.68
CA LEU A 4 27.32 -0.34 17.55
C LEU A 4 27.94 -1.67 17.17
N PRO A 5 27.14 -2.67 16.73
CA PRO A 5 27.67 -3.93 16.24
C PRO A 5 28.56 -3.68 15.02
N THR A 6 29.61 -4.50 14.87
CA THR A 6 30.38 -4.53 13.62
C THR A 6 29.55 -5.13 12.50
N PHE A 7 29.95 -4.89 11.25
CA PHE A 7 29.28 -5.49 10.10
C PHE A 7 29.29 -7.03 10.18
N GLU A 8 30.41 -7.64 10.56
CA GLU A 8 30.53 -9.09 10.72
C GLU A 8 29.58 -9.64 11.79
N GLN A 9 29.43 -8.97 12.93
CA GLN A 9 28.50 -9.37 14.00
C GLN A 9 27.04 -9.33 13.54
N LEU A 10 26.70 -8.38 12.67
CA LEU A 10 25.36 -8.23 12.12
C LEU A 10 25.10 -9.18 10.94
N SER A 11 26.14 -9.67 10.27
CA SER A 11 26.07 -10.46 9.04
C SER A 11 25.79 -11.96 9.26
N THR A 12 24.99 -12.28 10.27
CA THR A 12 24.53 -13.64 10.55
C THR A 12 23.01 -13.69 10.61
N VAL A 13 22.41 -14.83 10.22
CA VAL A 13 20.95 -15.02 10.26
C VAL A 13 20.38 -14.72 11.66
N PRO A 14 20.94 -15.24 12.77
CA PRO A 14 20.39 -14.96 14.10
C PRO A 14 20.48 -13.48 14.48
N SER A 15 21.59 -12.81 14.19
CA SER A 15 21.75 -11.38 14.49
C SER A 15 20.78 -10.52 13.69
N MET A 16 20.62 -10.77 12.38
CA MET A 16 19.68 -10.03 11.54
C MET A 16 18.23 -10.25 11.98
N ALA A 17 17.83 -11.50 12.24
CA ALA A 17 16.49 -11.83 12.70
C ALA A 17 16.18 -11.18 14.04
N THR A 18 17.12 -11.26 15.00
CA THR A 18 17.00 -10.62 16.31
C THR A 18 16.85 -9.11 16.16
N THR A 19 17.66 -8.48 15.32
CA THR A 19 17.63 -7.03 15.07
C THR A 19 16.31 -6.60 14.43
N ALA A 20 15.82 -7.33 13.42
CA ALA A 20 14.53 -7.05 12.77
C ALA A 20 13.37 -7.19 13.76
N LEU A 21 13.39 -8.20 14.64
CA LEU A 21 12.38 -8.37 15.69
C LEU A 21 12.43 -7.25 16.74
N LEU A 22 13.63 -6.80 17.14
CA LEU A 22 13.78 -5.65 18.03
C LEU A 22 13.21 -4.38 17.39
N PHE A 23 13.44 -4.16 16.09
CA PHE A 23 12.78 -3.07 15.36
C PHE A 23 11.26 -3.25 15.29
N ALA A 24 10.75 -4.47 15.06
CA ALA A 24 9.30 -4.72 15.08
C ALA A 24 8.66 -4.38 16.44
N ILE A 25 9.33 -4.72 17.54
CA ILE A 25 8.91 -4.35 18.90
C ILE A 25 8.94 -2.82 19.07
N PHE A 26 10.01 -2.17 18.62
CA PHE A 26 10.13 -0.72 18.65
C PHE A 26 8.98 -0.03 17.87
N TRP A 27 8.64 -0.52 16.68
CA TRP A 27 7.55 0.00 15.86
C TRP A 27 6.17 -0.24 16.49
N THR A 28 5.99 -1.38 17.17
CA THR A 28 4.76 -1.70 17.92
C THR A 28 4.43 -0.65 18.98
N VAL A 29 5.45 -0.03 19.58
CA VAL A 29 5.25 1.05 20.57
C VAL A 29 5.19 2.41 19.89
N SER A 30 6.14 2.69 18.98
CA SER A 30 6.36 4.04 18.45
C SER A 30 5.26 4.49 17.49
N LEU A 31 4.77 3.61 16.62
CA LEU A 31 3.76 3.97 15.62
C LEU A 31 2.40 4.30 16.23
N PRO A 32 1.79 3.46 17.08
CA PRO A 32 0.49 3.80 17.69
C PRO A 32 0.54 5.10 18.51
N LEU A 33 1.68 5.38 19.17
CA LEU A 33 1.88 6.64 19.89
C LEU A 33 1.95 7.84 18.94
N ALA A 34 2.69 7.73 17.84
CA ALA A 34 2.77 8.77 16.81
C ALA A 34 1.39 9.00 16.17
N GLU A 35 0.70 7.93 15.79
CA GLU A 35 -0.63 7.97 15.20
C GLU A 35 -1.65 8.64 16.11
N LYS A 36 -1.65 8.29 17.41
CA LYS A 36 -2.54 8.92 18.38
C LYS A 36 -2.25 10.42 18.51
N LYS A 37 -0.98 10.82 18.59
CA LYS A 37 -0.58 12.23 18.68
C LYS A 37 -0.99 13.03 17.44
N ILE A 38 -0.79 12.46 16.24
CA ILE A 38 -1.19 13.10 14.99
C ILE A 38 -2.72 13.18 14.91
N ALA A 39 -3.45 12.10 15.22
CA ALA A 39 -4.91 12.08 15.19
C ALA A 39 -5.55 13.12 16.15
N LEU A 40 -4.97 13.31 17.34
CA LEU A 40 -5.41 14.38 18.24
C LEU A 40 -5.24 15.76 17.58
N LYS A 41 -4.06 16.06 17.02
CA LYS A 41 -3.80 17.32 16.31
C LYS A 41 -4.71 17.55 15.10
N LEU A 42 -5.12 16.48 14.40
CA LEU A 42 -6.05 16.57 13.28
C LEU A 42 -7.46 17.01 13.73
N THR A 43 -7.85 16.72 14.96
CA THR A 43 -9.18 17.08 15.48
C THR A 43 -9.34 18.60 15.59
N ASP A 44 -8.26 19.30 15.93
CA ASP A 44 -8.24 20.75 16.09
C ASP A 44 -7.84 21.49 14.81
N ALA A 45 -7.49 20.77 13.74
CA ALA A 45 -6.98 21.37 12.51
C ALA A 45 -8.11 21.94 11.66
N ALA A 46 -8.09 23.26 11.42
CA ALA A 46 -9.11 23.98 10.65
C ALA A 46 -9.34 23.44 9.21
N TRP A 47 -8.33 22.79 8.62
CA TRP A 47 -8.42 22.20 7.27
C TRP A 47 -8.96 20.76 7.27
N TRP A 48 -9.02 20.09 8.43
CA TRP A 48 -9.40 18.68 8.51
C TRP A 48 -10.78 18.39 7.91
N PRO A 49 -11.84 19.19 8.16
CA PRO A 49 -13.16 18.94 7.55
C PRO A 49 -13.13 18.85 6.02
N GLY A 50 -12.24 19.60 5.36
CA GLY A 50 -12.03 19.53 3.91
C GLY A 50 -11.34 18.25 3.45
N ALA A 51 -10.45 17.69 4.29
CA ALA A 51 -9.68 16.48 4.00
C ALA A 51 -10.43 15.16 4.31
N VAL A 52 -11.51 15.20 5.11
CA VAL A 52 -12.30 14.01 5.45
C VAL A 52 -12.82 13.30 4.21
N SER A 53 -13.50 14.01 3.32
CA SER A 53 -14.14 13.37 2.15
C SER A 53 -13.14 12.75 1.17
N PRO A 54 -12.03 13.42 0.79
CA PRO A 54 -10.97 12.78 -0.01
C PRO A 54 -10.38 11.56 0.69
N THR A 55 -10.18 11.62 2.00
CA THR A 55 -9.64 10.49 2.78
C THR A 55 -10.59 9.30 2.78
N LYS A 56 -11.89 9.52 3.02
CA LYS A 56 -12.90 8.45 2.93
C LYS A 56 -12.95 7.85 1.53
N SER A 57 -12.89 8.68 0.49
CA SER A 57 -12.80 8.19 -0.89
C SER A 57 -11.63 7.25 -1.07
N MET A 58 -10.48 7.52 -0.43
CA MET A 58 -9.26 6.74 -0.61
C MET A 58 -9.43 5.38 0.04
N MET A 59 -10.02 5.36 1.24
CA MET A 59 -10.40 4.14 1.93
C MET A 59 -11.36 3.29 1.10
N TYR A 60 -12.34 3.89 0.41
CA TYR A 60 -13.25 3.14 -0.45
C TYR A 60 -12.53 2.42 -1.61
N ASN A 61 -11.47 3.01 -2.15
CA ASN A 61 -10.66 2.35 -3.19
C ASN A 61 -9.90 1.14 -2.65
N PHE A 62 -9.57 1.15 -1.36
CA PHE A 62 -8.99 0.03 -0.64
C PHE A 62 -10.03 -0.98 -0.12
N GLY A 63 -11.29 -0.88 -0.57
CA GLY A 63 -12.34 -1.84 -0.26
C GLY A 63 -13.13 -1.55 1.02
N TYR A 64 -12.90 -0.43 1.69
CA TYR A 64 -13.72 -0.06 2.84
C TYR A 64 -15.16 0.22 2.40
N PRO A 65 -16.18 -0.22 3.15
CA PRO A 65 -17.57 -0.06 2.73
C PRO A 65 -18.05 1.38 2.96
N LYS A 66 -18.78 1.92 1.98
CA LYS A 66 -19.45 3.22 2.10
C LYS A 66 -20.60 3.15 3.11
N GLU A 67 -21.40 2.08 2.99
CA GLU A 67 -22.57 1.83 3.81
C GLU A 67 -22.25 0.91 5.00
N PRO A 68 -23.07 0.94 6.06
CA PRO A 68 -23.08 -0.05 7.13
C PRO A 68 -23.00 -1.51 6.65
N THR A 69 -22.16 -2.29 7.31
CA THR A 69 -22.06 -3.76 7.15
C THR A 69 -21.88 -4.42 8.51
N LYS A 70 -22.03 -5.75 8.58
CA LYS A 70 -21.79 -6.51 9.82
C LYS A 70 -20.40 -6.24 10.43
N ARG A 71 -19.38 -6.01 9.60
CA ARG A 71 -18.00 -5.76 10.03
C ARG A 71 -17.70 -4.28 10.28
N PHE A 72 -18.44 -3.40 9.60
CA PHE A 72 -18.32 -1.95 9.71
C PHE A 72 -19.72 -1.38 9.96
N PRO A 73 -20.23 -1.45 11.19
CA PRO A 73 -21.63 -1.10 11.49
C PRO A 73 -22.00 0.33 11.09
N ASP A 74 -21.02 1.23 11.07
CA ASP A 74 -21.22 2.65 10.70
C ASP A 74 -20.59 3.01 9.33
N GLY A 75 -20.18 2.01 8.54
CA GLY A 75 -19.37 2.24 7.34
C GLY A 75 -18.04 2.94 7.67
N VAL A 76 -17.54 3.81 6.79
CA VAL A 76 -16.38 4.66 7.09
C VAL A 76 -16.79 5.93 7.81
N THR A 77 -16.52 5.97 9.11
CA THR A 77 -16.73 7.15 9.96
C THR A 77 -15.62 8.20 9.76
N GLU A 78 -15.85 9.42 10.26
CA GLU A 78 -14.80 10.45 10.27
C GLU A 78 -13.61 10.05 11.15
N SER A 79 -13.86 9.46 12.33
CA SER A 79 -12.77 8.99 13.19
C SER A 79 -11.92 7.92 12.51
N LEU A 80 -12.54 7.02 11.75
CA LEU A 80 -11.80 5.99 11.01
C LEU A 80 -10.96 6.62 9.88
N ALA A 81 -11.49 7.63 9.18
CA ALA A 81 -10.74 8.39 8.19
C ALA A 81 -9.55 9.14 8.80
N ARG A 82 -9.74 9.74 9.97
CA ARG A 82 -8.68 10.43 10.73
C ARG A 82 -7.57 9.48 11.13
N ASP A 83 -7.92 8.32 11.66
CA ASP A 83 -6.97 7.27 12.03
C ASP A 83 -6.20 6.78 10.80
N PHE A 84 -6.88 6.58 9.66
CA PHE A 84 -6.25 6.18 8.40
C PHE A 84 -5.24 7.24 7.89
N TYR A 85 -5.63 8.52 7.91
CA TYR A 85 -4.77 9.62 7.49
C TYR A 85 -3.53 9.76 8.40
N SER A 86 -3.74 9.62 9.72
CA SER A 86 -2.68 9.63 10.73
C SER A 86 -1.70 8.47 10.55
N GLY A 87 -2.22 7.25 10.32
CA GLY A 87 -1.43 6.07 10.01
C GLY A 87 -0.61 6.27 8.74
N THR A 88 -1.22 6.81 7.68
CA THR A 88 -0.51 7.10 6.42
C THR A 88 0.70 8.01 6.64
N ILE A 89 0.55 9.10 7.40
CA ILE A 89 1.68 10.00 7.73
C ILE A 89 2.76 9.24 8.52
N SER A 90 2.36 8.46 9.52
CA SER A 90 3.30 7.74 10.39
C SER A 90 4.13 6.71 9.62
N ILE A 91 3.50 5.97 8.70
CA ILE A 91 4.16 5.02 7.79
C ILE A 91 5.16 5.75 6.88
N CYS A 92 4.77 6.89 6.31
CA CYS A 92 5.69 7.68 5.46
C CYS A 92 6.91 8.17 6.23
N VAL A 93 6.72 8.61 7.47
CA VAL A 93 7.84 9.04 8.32
C VAL A 93 8.72 7.84 8.67
N ALA A 94 8.14 6.67 8.99
CA ALA A 94 8.89 5.46 9.26
C ALA A 94 9.77 5.05 8.06
N HIS A 95 9.22 5.00 6.84
CA HIS A 95 10.01 4.69 5.65
C HIS A 95 11.13 5.70 5.41
N ALA A 96 10.87 7.01 5.59
CA ALA A 96 11.93 8.02 5.47
C ALA A 96 13.04 7.82 6.51
N LEU A 97 12.68 7.48 7.74
CA LEU A 97 13.63 7.17 8.81
C LEU A 97 14.46 5.92 8.52
N CYS A 98 13.84 4.87 7.95
CA CYS A 98 14.56 3.66 7.54
C CYS A 98 15.50 3.93 6.35
N ALA A 99 15.08 4.71 5.36
CA ALA A 99 15.87 5.00 4.16
C ALA A 99 17.06 5.93 4.41
N THR A 100 16.94 6.87 5.34
CA THR A 100 17.98 7.87 5.65
C THR A 100 19.35 7.27 5.97
N PRO A 101 19.51 6.29 6.89
CA PRO A 101 20.81 5.68 7.16
C PRO A 101 21.38 4.86 5.99
N MET A 102 20.58 4.54 4.97
CA MET A 102 21.03 3.81 3.77
C MET A 102 21.66 4.73 2.71
N VAL A 103 21.32 6.03 2.70
CA VAL A 103 21.75 7.00 1.68
C VAL A 103 23.27 7.09 1.49
N PRO A 104 24.11 7.08 2.55
CA PRO A 104 25.54 7.22 2.36
C PRO A 104 26.17 6.10 1.52
N VAL A 105 25.68 4.85 1.63
CA VAL A 105 26.11 3.74 0.76
C VAL A 105 25.72 3.99 -0.69
N LEU A 106 24.52 4.50 -0.95
CA LEU A 106 24.07 4.81 -2.31
C LEU A 106 24.96 5.87 -2.99
N ILE A 107 25.43 6.86 -2.22
CA ILE A 107 26.27 7.96 -2.74
C ILE A 107 27.73 7.53 -2.92
N ARG A 108 28.29 6.82 -1.93
CA ARG A 108 29.71 6.48 -1.91
C ARG A 108 30.03 5.15 -2.58
N GLY A 109 29.04 4.28 -2.77
CA GLY A 109 29.28 2.89 -3.11
C GLY A 109 29.63 2.05 -1.88
N TRP A 110 29.47 0.74 -2.01
CA TRP A 110 29.71 -0.20 -0.90
C TRP A 110 31.20 -0.31 -0.55
N GLU A 111 32.07 -0.48 -1.55
CA GLU A 111 33.49 -0.72 -1.32
C GLU A 111 34.19 0.46 -0.63
N ASP A 112 33.84 1.69 -1.03
CA ASP A 112 34.42 2.92 -0.48
C ASP A 112 33.79 3.36 0.85
N SER A 113 32.78 2.62 1.34
CA SER A 113 32.11 2.93 2.60
C SER A 113 32.82 2.32 3.80
N SER A 114 33.02 3.13 4.85
CA SER A 114 33.46 2.65 6.16
C SER A 114 32.48 1.65 6.78
N ASP A 115 32.93 0.81 7.71
CA ASP A 115 32.09 -0.17 8.41
C ASP A 115 30.86 0.45 9.06
N PHE A 116 31.00 1.64 9.67
CA PHE A 116 29.86 2.35 10.26
C PHE A 116 28.74 2.64 9.24
N ILE A 117 29.12 3.02 8.01
CA ILE A 117 28.17 3.31 6.92
C ILE A 117 27.53 2.02 6.42
N LYS A 118 28.31 0.94 6.27
CA LYS A 118 27.80 -0.39 5.89
C LYS A 118 26.81 -0.93 6.92
N VAL A 119 27.15 -0.83 8.21
CA VAL A 119 26.26 -1.18 9.33
C VAL A 119 25.00 -0.33 9.30
N SER A 120 25.11 0.98 9.08
CA SER A 120 23.96 1.88 9.00
C SER A 120 22.99 1.49 7.87
N PHE A 121 23.51 1.10 6.71
CA PHE A 121 22.70 0.58 5.61
C PHE A 121 21.91 -0.67 6.02
N VAL A 122 22.61 -1.66 6.59
CA VAL A 122 21.97 -2.91 7.04
C VAL A 122 20.95 -2.66 8.15
N LEU A 123 21.26 -1.78 9.11
CA LEU A 123 20.31 -1.40 10.15
C LEU A 123 19.08 -0.69 9.57
N GLY A 124 19.25 0.14 8.54
CA GLY A 124 18.14 0.75 7.82
C GLY A 124 17.22 -0.29 7.17
N THR A 125 17.78 -1.26 6.43
CA THR A 125 16.98 -2.29 5.77
C THR A 125 16.31 -3.23 6.78
N LEU A 126 16.99 -3.56 7.88
CA LEU A 126 16.39 -4.34 8.97
C LEU A 126 15.34 -3.56 9.77
N ALA A 127 15.45 -2.23 9.87
CA ALA A 127 14.43 -1.39 10.48
C ALA A 127 13.14 -1.37 9.64
N ASP A 128 13.27 -1.32 8.30
CA ASP A 128 12.15 -1.44 7.37
C ASP A 128 11.52 -2.84 7.41
N LEU A 129 12.35 -3.89 7.43
CA LEU A 129 11.86 -5.27 7.64
C LEU A 129 11.11 -5.41 8.97
N GLY A 130 11.64 -4.83 10.06
CA GLY A 130 10.97 -4.82 11.35
C GLY A 130 9.63 -4.09 11.31
N PHE A 131 9.55 -2.98 10.56
CA PHE A 131 8.30 -2.27 10.30
C PHE A 131 7.29 -3.17 9.58
N ASP A 132 7.72 -3.86 8.51
CA ASP A 132 6.86 -4.75 7.73
C ASP A 132 6.38 -5.97 8.52
N ILE A 133 7.21 -6.53 9.42
CA ILE A 133 6.79 -7.59 10.34
C ILE A 133 5.68 -7.08 11.26
N TYR A 134 5.89 -5.93 11.90
CA TYR A 134 4.89 -5.30 12.77
C TYR A 134 3.58 -5.07 12.00
N ASP A 135 3.64 -4.43 10.83
CA ASP A 135 2.44 -4.03 10.11
C ASP A 135 1.73 -5.25 9.50
N ALA A 136 2.47 -6.24 8.99
CA ALA A 136 1.88 -7.49 8.52
C ALA A 136 1.11 -8.23 9.63
N VAL A 137 1.65 -8.30 10.85
CA VAL A 137 0.95 -8.92 12.00
C VAL A 137 -0.28 -8.10 12.38
N GLN A 138 -0.14 -6.78 12.53
CA GLN A 138 -1.26 -5.90 12.89
C GLN A 138 -2.38 -5.94 11.85
N LEU A 139 -2.06 -5.80 10.56
CA LEU A 139 -3.03 -5.87 9.47
C LEU A 139 -3.69 -7.26 9.42
N SER A 140 -2.95 -8.34 9.63
CA SER A 140 -3.52 -9.70 9.66
C SER A 140 -4.53 -9.86 10.80
N ILE A 141 -4.19 -9.40 12.00
CA ILE A 141 -5.13 -9.41 13.14
C ILE A 141 -6.37 -8.58 12.81
N ARG A 142 -6.20 -7.36 12.28
CA ARG A 142 -7.31 -6.47 11.90
C ARG A 142 -8.16 -7.03 10.76
N ALA A 143 -7.58 -7.86 9.88
CA ALA A 143 -8.23 -8.47 8.73
C ALA A 143 -8.97 -9.77 9.05
N PHE A 144 -8.57 -10.52 10.08
CA PHE A 144 -9.17 -11.83 10.38
C PHE A 144 -9.82 -11.96 11.76
N ALA A 145 -9.50 -11.11 12.74
CA ALA A 145 -10.17 -11.13 14.03
C ALA A 145 -11.61 -10.59 13.93
N LYS A 146 -12.59 -11.41 14.32
CA LYS A 146 -14.03 -11.12 14.15
C LYS A 146 -14.50 -9.83 14.85
N ASN A 147 -13.91 -9.52 16.02
CA ASN A 147 -14.34 -8.44 16.89
C ASN A 147 -13.22 -7.40 17.11
N HIS A 148 -12.33 -7.20 16.12
CA HIS A 148 -11.30 -6.16 16.24
C HIS A 148 -11.96 -4.77 16.27
N SER A 149 -11.51 -3.88 17.15
CA SER A 149 -12.07 -2.53 17.30
C SER A 149 -11.87 -1.63 16.08
N LYS A 150 -10.83 -1.92 15.29
CA LYS A 150 -10.48 -1.22 14.04
C LYS A 150 -10.27 -2.20 12.88
N PRO A 151 -11.34 -2.85 12.37
CA PRO A 151 -11.19 -3.84 11.32
C PRO A 151 -10.72 -3.20 10.01
N ILE A 152 -10.09 -4.01 9.15
CA ILE A 152 -9.75 -3.63 7.77
C ILE A 152 -10.40 -4.60 6.77
N PRO A 153 -10.67 -4.17 5.53
CA PRO A 153 -11.07 -5.07 4.44
C PRO A 153 -9.97 -6.07 4.11
N ILE A 154 -10.34 -7.24 3.62
CA ILE A 154 -9.39 -8.28 3.20
C ILE A 154 -8.61 -7.80 1.97
N GLU A 155 -9.25 -7.02 1.10
CA GLU A 155 -8.65 -6.46 -0.10
C GLU A 155 -7.48 -5.51 0.25
N PHE A 156 -7.65 -4.69 1.29
CA PHE A 156 -6.55 -3.86 1.80
C PHE A 156 -5.40 -4.72 2.31
N TRP A 157 -5.70 -5.78 3.06
CA TRP A 157 -4.69 -6.73 3.55
C TRP A 157 -3.95 -7.44 2.42
N VAL A 158 -4.64 -7.90 1.36
CA VAL A 158 -3.98 -8.55 0.20
C VAL A 158 -3.02 -7.59 -0.49
N ILE A 159 -3.44 -6.34 -0.72
CA ILE A 159 -2.60 -5.35 -1.41
C ILE A 159 -1.36 -5.02 -0.56
N LEU A 160 -1.54 -4.76 0.74
CA LEU A 160 -0.43 -4.34 1.60
C LEU A 160 0.45 -5.54 2.00
N VAL A 161 -0.12 -6.59 2.57
CA VAL A 161 0.67 -7.70 3.09
C VAL A 161 1.17 -8.59 1.97
N CYS A 162 0.28 -9.07 1.09
CA CYS A 162 0.66 -10.09 0.09
C CYS A 162 1.41 -9.49 -1.12
N MET A 163 1.09 -8.27 -1.54
CA MET A 163 1.75 -7.67 -2.71
C MET A 163 2.89 -6.72 -2.35
N HIS A 164 2.73 -5.91 -1.31
CA HIS A 164 3.71 -4.90 -0.93
C HIS A 164 4.78 -5.44 0.04
N HIS A 165 4.41 -5.93 1.22
CA HIS A 165 5.37 -6.34 2.26
C HIS A 165 6.10 -7.65 1.95
N THR A 166 5.46 -8.59 1.24
CA THR A 166 6.05 -9.93 0.96
C THR A 166 7.47 -9.85 0.41
N THR A 167 7.75 -8.85 -0.43
CA THR A 167 9.08 -8.69 -1.03
C THR A 167 10.14 -8.39 0.01
N ALA A 168 9.89 -7.46 0.92
CA ALA A 168 10.84 -7.13 1.98
C ALA A 168 10.93 -8.27 3.02
N LEU A 169 9.77 -8.81 3.43
CA LEU A 169 9.68 -9.94 4.38
C LEU A 169 10.50 -11.16 3.93
N LEU A 170 10.58 -11.42 2.62
CA LEU A 170 11.28 -12.59 2.09
C LEU A 170 12.68 -12.29 1.55
N LEU A 171 12.97 -11.07 1.07
CA LEU A 171 14.25 -10.77 0.41
C LEU A 171 15.22 -9.91 1.21
N VAL A 172 14.80 -9.11 2.20
CA VAL A 172 15.74 -8.19 2.88
C VAL A 172 16.88 -8.95 3.57
N MET A 173 16.58 -9.96 4.39
CA MET A 173 17.65 -10.71 5.07
C MET A 173 18.55 -11.46 4.08
N PRO A 174 18.01 -12.23 3.10
CA PRO A 174 18.88 -12.87 2.11
C PRO A 174 19.74 -11.89 1.29
N LEU A 175 19.19 -10.73 0.91
CA LEU A 175 19.96 -9.71 0.20
C LEU A 175 21.05 -9.11 1.08
N ASN A 176 20.77 -8.84 2.36
CA ASN A 176 21.79 -8.41 3.32
C ASN A 176 22.89 -9.44 3.56
N LEU A 177 22.59 -10.74 3.44
CA LEU A 177 23.57 -11.81 3.66
C LEU A 177 24.45 -12.08 2.43
N HIS A 178 23.86 -12.06 1.24
CA HIS A 178 24.52 -12.58 0.03
C HIS A 178 24.84 -11.50 -1.01
N TYR A 179 24.06 -10.42 -1.05
CA TYR A 179 24.10 -9.43 -2.13
C TYR A 179 24.11 -8.00 -1.62
N VAL A 180 24.55 -7.79 -0.37
CA VAL A 180 24.52 -6.47 0.27
C VAL A 180 25.43 -5.47 -0.39
N HIS A 181 26.44 -5.91 -1.13
CA HIS A 181 27.37 -5.05 -1.87
C HIS A 181 26.81 -4.60 -3.23
N ARG A 182 25.68 -5.15 -3.68
CA ARG A 182 25.11 -4.86 -5.01
C ARG A 182 24.46 -3.48 -5.05
N PHE A 183 24.92 -2.64 -5.97
CA PHE A 183 24.37 -1.30 -6.17
C PHE A 183 22.87 -1.30 -6.51
N GLU A 184 22.42 -2.31 -7.25
CA GLU A 184 21.00 -2.47 -7.60
C GLU A 184 20.12 -2.61 -6.35
N TYR A 185 20.63 -3.28 -5.31
CA TYR A 185 19.95 -3.40 -4.04
C TYR A 185 19.90 -2.07 -3.28
N HIS A 186 21.02 -1.34 -3.21
CA HIS A 186 21.06 -0.02 -2.56
C HIS A 186 20.08 0.95 -3.22
N GLN A 187 20.10 1.00 -4.56
CA GLN A 187 19.24 1.87 -5.35
C GLN A 187 17.76 1.56 -5.11
N THR A 188 17.37 0.29 -5.16
CA THR A 188 15.96 -0.10 -4.98
C THR A 188 15.49 0.13 -3.55
N ALA A 189 16.27 -0.24 -2.53
CA ALA A 189 15.93 -0.02 -1.14
C ALA A 189 15.71 1.48 -0.85
N VAL A 190 16.69 2.33 -1.16
CA VAL A 190 16.60 3.77 -0.86
C VAL A 190 15.48 4.44 -1.67
N SER A 191 15.43 4.20 -2.98
CA SER A 191 14.54 4.94 -3.86
C SER A 191 13.06 4.63 -3.63
N LEU A 192 12.70 3.37 -3.34
CA LEU A 192 11.31 2.98 -3.13
C LEU A 192 10.74 3.52 -1.82
N LEU A 193 11.50 3.47 -0.72
CA LEU A 193 11.08 4.01 0.58
C LEU A 193 10.92 5.53 0.53
N TYR A 194 11.87 6.25 -0.05
CA TYR A 194 11.73 7.70 -0.22
C TYR A 194 10.62 8.09 -1.19
N ALA A 195 10.44 7.35 -2.29
CA ALA A 195 9.34 7.59 -3.20
C ALA A 195 7.99 7.43 -2.52
N ALA A 196 7.81 6.35 -1.73
CA ALA A 196 6.60 6.16 -0.93
C ALA A 196 6.40 7.36 0.00
N SER A 197 7.41 7.69 0.81
CA SER A 197 7.36 8.81 1.77
C SER A 197 6.99 10.14 1.11
N ALA A 198 7.71 10.53 0.06
CA ALA A 198 7.51 11.79 -0.64
C ALA A 198 6.16 11.86 -1.34
N CYS A 199 5.76 10.80 -2.07
CA CYS A 199 4.49 10.78 -2.78
C CYS A 199 3.30 10.80 -1.81
N TYR A 200 3.30 9.97 -0.77
CA TYR A 200 2.15 9.89 0.14
C TYR A 200 2.05 11.12 1.05
N LEU A 201 3.16 11.71 1.52
CA LEU A 201 3.10 12.97 2.27
C LEU A 201 2.61 14.13 1.39
N ALA A 202 3.10 14.24 0.16
CA ALA A 202 2.59 15.23 -0.79
C ALA A 202 1.10 14.99 -1.10
N GLY A 203 0.70 13.72 -1.22
CA GLY A 203 -0.70 13.31 -1.40
C GLY A 203 -1.60 13.63 -0.20
N ALA A 204 -1.10 13.47 1.01
CA ALA A 204 -1.80 13.84 2.24
C ALA A 204 -1.98 15.35 2.30
N TYR A 205 -0.92 16.13 2.02
CA TYR A 205 -0.99 17.59 1.95
C TYR A 205 -1.95 18.06 0.86
N LYS A 206 -1.99 17.37 -0.28
CA LYS A 206 -2.93 17.65 -1.39
C LYS A 206 -4.40 17.61 -0.95
N PHE A 207 -4.77 16.81 0.05
CA PHE A 207 -6.14 16.77 0.59
C PHE A 207 -6.50 17.98 1.46
N THR A 208 -5.53 18.81 1.83
CA THR A 208 -5.73 20.03 2.63
C THR A 208 -6.08 21.25 1.76
N LEU A 209 -5.89 21.15 0.44
CA LEU A 209 -5.96 22.26 -0.50
C LEU A 209 -7.40 22.58 -0.94
N ASN A 210 -7.75 23.87 -0.97
CA ASN A 210 -9.05 24.34 -1.45
C ASN A 210 -9.01 24.69 -2.95
N VAL A 211 -9.08 23.65 -3.77
CA VAL A 211 -8.87 23.74 -5.22
C VAL A 211 -10.02 24.36 -6.02
N TYR A 212 -11.17 24.63 -5.39
CA TYR A 212 -12.34 25.22 -6.06
C TYR A 212 -12.56 26.69 -5.70
N GLU A 213 -12.02 27.19 -4.58
CA GLU A 213 -12.08 28.62 -4.24
C GLU A 213 -10.77 29.36 -4.54
N LYS A 214 -9.61 28.71 -4.36
CA LYS A 214 -8.30 29.36 -4.43
C LYS A 214 -7.51 28.89 -5.64
N ARG A 215 -7.19 29.82 -6.54
CA ARG A 215 -6.38 29.53 -7.74
C ARG A 215 -4.97 29.03 -7.41
N LYS A 216 -4.36 29.57 -6.34
CA LYS A 216 -3.04 29.14 -5.87
C LYS A 216 -3.06 27.65 -5.45
N ASP A 217 -4.03 27.26 -4.64
CA ASP A 217 -4.25 25.87 -4.20
C ASP A 217 -4.51 24.93 -5.37
N PHE A 218 -5.28 25.35 -6.38
CA PHE A 218 -5.51 24.57 -7.60
C PHE A 218 -4.22 24.33 -8.39
N VAL A 219 -3.39 25.37 -8.56
CA VAL A 219 -2.09 25.24 -9.23
C VAL A 219 -1.17 24.32 -8.43
N LEU A 220 -1.11 24.49 -7.11
CA LEU A 220 -0.30 23.65 -6.22
C LEU A 220 -0.75 22.19 -6.25
N TYR A 221 -2.05 21.92 -6.29
CA TYR A 221 -2.60 20.57 -6.46
C TYR A 221 -2.08 19.92 -7.76
N LYS A 222 -2.06 20.67 -8.88
CA LYS A 222 -1.54 20.18 -10.16
C LYS A 222 -0.04 19.92 -10.11
N ILE A 223 0.72 20.79 -9.44
CA ILE A 223 2.16 20.59 -9.21
C ILE A 223 2.38 19.30 -8.41
N ILE A 224 1.61 19.05 -7.34
CA ILE A 224 1.71 17.82 -6.55
C ILE A 224 1.39 16.60 -7.42
N VAL A 225 0.33 16.63 -8.23
CA VAL A 225 -0.02 15.51 -9.12
C VAL A 225 1.10 15.23 -10.13
N PHE A 226 1.67 16.27 -10.73
CA PHE A 226 2.80 16.14 -11.65
C PHE A 226 4.05 15.58 -10.95
N PHE A 227 4.39 16.12 -9.78
CA PHE A 227 5.50 15.65 -8.95
C PHE A 227 5.34 14.17 -8.59
N GLN A 228 4.16 13.77 -8.09
CA GLN A 228 3.87 12.37 -7.77
C GLN A 228 4.04 11.46 -9.00
N LEU A 229 3.51 11.86 -10.15
CA LEU A 229 3.68 11.08 -11.39
C LEU A 229 5.15 10.97 -11.79
N ALA A 230 5.91 12.07 -11.74
CA ALA A 230 7.32 12.08 -12.10
C ALA A 230 8.14 11.15 -11.18
N VAL A 231 7.92 11.22 -9.86
CA VAL A 231 8.57 10.34 -8.89
C VAL A 231 8.18 8.87 -9.12
N LEU A 232 6.91 8.58 -9.38
CA LEU A 232 6.46 7.21 -9.68
C LEU A 232 7.11 6.65 -10.95
N LEU A 233 7.13 7.40 -12.04
CA LEU A 233 7.76 6.97 -13.29
C LEU A 233 9.27 6.79 -13.11
N TYR A 234 9.93 7.72 -12.42
CA TYR A 234 11.36 7.64 -12.17
C TYR A 234 11.72 6.42 -11.31
N THR A 235 11.08 6.27 -10.14
CA THR A 235 11.47 5.21 -9.19
C THR A 235 10.93 3.84 -9.55
N ARG A 236 9.68 3.73 -10.02
CA ARG A 236 9.02 2.45 -10.28
C ARG A 236 9.14 1.94 -11.72
N VAL A 237 9.55 2.79 -12.66
CA VAL A 237 9.85 2.37 -14.04
C VAL A 237 11.35 2.45 -14.30
N TYR A 238 11.90 3.67 -14.26
CA TYR A 238 13.27 3.91 -14.69
C TYR A 238 14.32 3.28 -13.78
N LEU A 239 14.14 3.33 -12.45
CA LEU A 239 15.08 2.70 -11.51
C LEU A 239 14.75 1.22 -11.22
N TRP A 240 13.48 0.91 -10.94
CA TRP A 240 13.06 -0.44 -10.51
C TRP A 240 13.37 -1.54 -11.52
N PHE A 241 12.91 -1.41 -12.78
CA PHE A 241 13.06 -2.51 -13.73
C PHE A 241 14.52 -2.81 -14.05
N PRO A 242 15.39 -1.83 -14.39
CA PRO A 242 16.80 -2.11 -14.62
C PRO A 242 17.50 -2.72 -13.40
N ALA A 243 17.27 -2.18 -12.19
CA ALA A 243 17.90 -2.72 -10.99
C ALA A 243 17.42 -4.13 -10.66
N ALA A 244 16.11 -4.40 -10.76
CA ALA A 244 15.56 -5.72 -10.51
C ALA A 244 16.04 -6.76 -11.55
N PHE A 245 16.14 -6.38 -12.82
CA PHE A 245 16.68 -7.27 -13.85
C PHE A 245 18.18 -7.48 -13.73
N GLY A 246 18.96 -6.43 -13.41
CA GLY A 246 20.40 -6.52 -13.16
C GLY A 246 20.72 -7.44 -11.99
N LEU A 247 20.02 -7.27 -10.87
CA LEU A 247 20.18 -8.10 -9.68
C LEU A 247 19.85 -9.59 -9.98
N ARG A 248 18.79 -9.85 -10.77
CA ARG A 248 18.45 -11.22 -11.20
C ARG A 248 19.45 -11.81 -12.19
N ALA A 249 19.93 -11.01 -13.14
CA ALA A 249 20.95 -11.45 -14.10
C ALA A 249 22.22 -11.87 -13.36
N HIS A 250 22.63 -11.08 -12.36
CA HIS A 250 23.77 -11.39 -11.51
C HIS A 250 23.59 -12.73 -10.75
N MET A 251 22.44 -12.97 -10.12
CA MET A 251 22.16 -14.26 -9.45
C MET A 251 22.25 -15.45 -10.40
N LYS A 252 21.76 -15.27 -11.64
CA LYS A 252 21.86 -16.29 -12.68
C LYS A 252 23.31 -16.56 -13.07
N GLU A 253 24.13 -15.51 -13.24
CA GLU A 253 25.55 -15.63 -13.56
C GLU A 253 26.35 -16.33 -12.45
N GLN A 254 25.97 -16.12 -11.19
CA GLN A 254 26.56 -16.80 -10.03
C GLN A 254 26.08 -18.26 -9.86
N ASN A 255 25.20 -18.77 -10.74
CA ASN A 255 24.54 -20.07 -10.61
C ASN A 255 23.76 -20.26 -9.29
N ASP A 256 23.33 -19.17 -8.64
CA ASP A 256 22.50 -19.21 -7.44
C ASP A 256 21.02 -19.44 -7.82
N THR A 257 20.74 -20.65 -8.25
CA THR A 257 19.44 -21.02 -8.85
C THR A 257 18.28 -20.86 -7.86
N THR A 258 18.45 -21.26 -6.60
CA THR A 258 17.42 -21.11 -5.57
C THR A 258 17.06 -19.65 -5.35
N PHE A 259 18.08 -18.79 -5.18
CA PHE A 259 17.82 -17.39 -4.95
C PHE A 259 17.27 -16.69 -6.19
N PHE A 260 17.76 -17.06 -7.38
CA PHE A 260 17.22 -16.56 -8.65
C PHE A 260 15.71 -16.84 -8.80
N TYR A 261 15.25 -18.07 -8.52
CA TYR A 261 13.83 -18.39 -8.61
C TYR A 261 13.00 -17.66 -7.55
N GLY A 262 13.46 -17.65 -6.30
CA GLY A 262 12.80 -16.91 -5.22
C GLY A 262 12.66 -15.42 -5.52
N ALA A 263 13.77 -14.77 -5.91
CA ALA A 263 13.80 -13.37 -6.32
C ALA A 263 12.91 -13.11 -7.54
N THR A 264 12.85 -14.04 -8.51
CA THR A 264 11.98 -13.91 -9.69
C THR A 264 10.50 -13.82 -9.31
N VAL A 265 10.02 -14.67 -8.40
CA VAL A 265 8.62 -14.62 -7.94
C VAL A 265 8.35 -13.29 -7.23
N MET A 266 9.21 -12.89 -6.31
CA MET A 266 9.04 -11.66 -5.54
C MET A 266 9.09 -10.40 -6.39
N VAL A 267 10.08 -10.30 -7.29
CA VAL A 267 10.20 -9.20 -8.26
C VAL A 267 8.95 -9.12 -9.13
N THR A 268 8.37 -10.26 -9.52
CA THR A 268 7.14 -10.27 -10.33
C THR A 268 5.96 -9.71 -9.55
N ILE A 269 5.74 -10.18 -8.30
CA ILE A 269 4.67 -9.70 -7.42
C ILE A 269 4.79 -8.19 -7.20
N PHE A 270 5.98 -7.71 -6.83
CA PHE A 270 6.22 -6.30 -6.57
C PHE A 270 6.13 -5.44 -7.84
N SER A 271 6.51 -5.98 -9.00
CA SER A 271 6.34 -5.30 -10.28
C SER A 271 4.87 -5.08 -10.63
N ILE A 272 4.00 -6.05 -10.33
CA ILE A 272 2.54 -5.88 -10.49
C ILE A 272 2.05 -4.75 -9.56
N PHE A 273 2.48 -4.74 -8.30
CA PHE A 273 2.16 -3.66 -7.37
C PHE A 273 2.63 -2.28 -7.89
N ASN A 274 3.86 -2.19 -8.41
CA ASN A 274 4.40 -0.98 -9.02
C ASN A 274 3.56 -0.49 -10.20
N LEU A 275 3.14 -1.40 -11.09
CA LEU A 275 2.29 -1.06 -12.23
C LEU A 275 0.92 -0.54 -11.80
N VAL A 276 0.31 -1.12 -10.75
CA VAL A 276 -0.95 -0.62 -10.19
C VAL A 276 -0.81 0.84 -9.74
N LEU A 277 0.28 1.18 -9.05
CA LEU A 277 0.53 2.55 -8.58
C LEU A 277 0.84 3.53 -9.74
N ILE A 278 1.51 3.08 -10.80
CA ILE A 278 1.74 3.88 -12.00
C ILE A 278 0.41 4.19 -12.70
N VAL A 279 -0.46 3.18 -12.87
CA VAL A 279 -1.79 3.37 -13.47
C VAL A 279 -2.63 4.34 -12.65
N ASP A 280 -2.58 4.27 -11.32
CA ASP A 280 -3.22 5.25 -10.43
C ASP A 280 -2.68 6.68 -10.67
N GLY A 281 -1.36 6.85 -10.65
CA GLY A 281 -0.72 8.15 -10.90
C GLY A 281 -1.06 8.74 -12.27
N LEU A 282 -1.05 7.92 -13.33
CA LEU A 282 -1.46 8.32 -14.68
C LEU A 282 -2.94 8.73 -14.73
N GLY A 283 -3.82 7.97 -14.07
CA GLY A 283 -5.24 8.30 -13.97
C GLY A 283 -5.48 9.65 -13.28
N ALA A 284 -4.75 9.91 -12.19
CA ALA A 284 -4.80 11.21 -11.52
C ALA A 284 -4.28 12.35 -12.42
N ALA A 285 -3.17 12.14 -13.13
CA ALA A 285 -2.59 13.14 -14.02
C ALA A 285 -3.48 13.46 -15.22
N ALA A 286 -3.98 12.45 -15.93
CA ALA A 286 -4.90 12.59 -17.05
C ALA A 286 -6.17 13.35 -16.65
N LYS A 287 -6.61 13.16 -15.40
CA LYS A 287 -7.77 13.84 -14.85
C LYS A 287 -7.53 15.30 -14.46
N TRP A 288 -6.42 15.59 -13.79
CA TRP A 288 -6.21 16.90 -13.14
C TRP A 288 -5.33 17.87 -13.94
N LEU A 289 -4.37 17.37 -14.73
CA LEU A 289 -3.47 18.24 -15.51
C LEU A 289 -4.16 19.04 -16.62
N PRO A 290 -5.09 18.48 -17.43
CA PRO A 290 -5.77 19.26 -18.47
C PRO A 290 -6.89 20.16 -17.91
N ARG A 291 -7.34 19.92 -16.67
CA ARG A 291 -8.46 20.65 -16.08
C ARG A 291 -8.11 22.13 -15.86
N LYS A 292 -9.06 23.01 -16.23
CA LYS A 292 -8.99 24.46 -16.02
C LYS A 292 -9.53 24.82 -14.63
N PHE A 293 -9.09 25.98 -14.11
CA PHE A 293 -9.61 26.49 -12.84
C PHE A 293 -11.09 26.87 -13.00
N PRO A 294 -11.99 26.43 -12.09
CA PRO A 294 -13.42 26.72 -12.19
C PRO A 294 -13.69 28.22 -11.98
N LYS A 295 -14.41 28.84 -12.93
CA LYS A 295 -14.79 30.25 -12.90
C LYS A 295 -16.21 30.44 -12.39
N SER A 296 -17.14 29.60 -12.81
CA SER A 296 -18.56 29.71 -12.43
C SER A 296 -18.86 29.01 -11.10
N LYS A 297 -19.96 29.39 -10.44
CA LYS A 297 -20.42 28.73 -9.20
C LYS A 297 -20.74 27.25 -9.42
N GLU A 298 -21.28 26.92 -10.59
CA GLU A 298 -21.58 25.54 -11.01
C GLU A 298 -20.29 24.73 -11.20
N GLU A 299 -19.32 25.24 -11.95
CA GLU A 299 -18.01 24.59 -12.16
C GLU A 299 -17.26 24.37 -10.83
N LYS A 300 -17.40 25.30 -9.87
CA LYS A 300 -16.85 25.16 -8.51
C LYS A 300 -17.54 24.03 -7.76
N GLY A 301 -18.87 23.94 -7.83
CA GLY A 301 -19.66 22.85 -7.25
C GLY A 301 -19.28 21.49 -7.83
N GLU A 302 -19.13 21.41 -9.16
CA GLU A 302 -18.67 20.20 -9.84
C GLU A 302 -17.25 19.81 -9.45
N THR A 303 -16.34 20.77 -9.38
CA THR A 303 -14.94 20.53 -8.98
C THR A 303 -14.89 20.07 -7.52
N ALA A 304 -15.65 20.68 -6.61
CA ALA A 304 -15.75 20.25 -5.22
C ALA A 304 -16.31 18.81 -5.12
N ALA A 305 -17.39 18.51 -5.85
CA ALA A 305 -17.94 17.16 -5.92
C ALA A 305 -16.94 16.16 -6.51
N LEU A 306 -16.15 16.58 -7.50
CA LEU A 306 -15.09 15.77 -8.09
C LEU A 306 -14.02 15.47 -7.05
N VAL A 307 -13.47 16.47 -6.34
CA VAL A 307 -12.47 16.25 -5.27
C VAL A 307 -12.99 15.27 -4.23
N ARG A 308 -14.26 15.43 -3.80
CA ARG A 308 -14.90 14.53 -2.83
C ARG A 308 -15.02 13.09 -3.33
N ARG A 309 -15.23 12.89 -4.63
CA ARG A 309 -15.32 11.57 -5.29
C ARG A 309 -13.95 11.02 -5.73
N THR A 310 -12.92 11.87 -5.76
CA THR A 310 -11.62 11.55 -6.36
C THR A 310 -10.57 11.57 -5.29
N SER A 311 -10.32 10.37 -4.78
CA SER A 311 -8.96 10.00 -4.43
C SER A 311 -8.57 8.86 -5.36
N ALA A 312 -7.32 8.85 -5.80
CA ALA A 312 -6.69 7.81 -6.61
C ALA A 312 -7.45 7.43 -7.90
N THR A 313 -8.42 6.51 -7.90
CA THR A 313 -8.96 5.99 -9.14
C THR A 313 -10.50 6.00 -9.23
N GLY A 314 -11.04 6.67 -10.26
CA GLY A 314 -12.33 6.25 -10.82
C GLY A 314 -12.27 4.86 -11.48
N ILE A 315 -11.06 4.30 -11.58
CA ILE A 315 -10.75 2.93 -11.98
C ILE A 315 -10.78 2.08 -10.71
N VAL A 316 -11.92 1.44 -10.42
CA VAL A 316 -11.94 0.31 -9.48
C VAL A 316 -10.80 -0.61 -9.91
N ALA A 317 -9.84 -0.92 -9.01
CA ALA A 317 -8.63 -1.66 -9.37
C ALA A 317 -9.03 -2.84 -10.30
N PRO A 318 -8.44 -2.99 -11.50
CA PRO A 318 -8.93 -3.97 -12.48
C PRO A 318 -9.08 -5.38 -11.88
N ALA A 319 -8.21 -5.74 -10.93
CA ALA A 319 -8.33 -6.96 -10.12
C ALA A 319 -9.60 -7.03 -9.26
N LEU A 320 -9.98 -5.94 -8.59
CA LEU A 320 -11.25 -5.80 -7.86
C LEU A 320 -12.46 -5.82 -8.79
N GLN A 321 -12.36 -5.20 -9.97
CA GLN A 321 -13.41 -5.26 -10.99
C GLN A 321 -13.58 -6.69 -11.52
N MET A 322 -12.47 -7.38 -11.80
CA MET A 322 -12.45 -8.77 -12.23
C MET A 322 -12.98 -9.71 -11.13
N LEU A 323 -12.58 -9.51 -9.87
CA LEU A 323 -13.11 -10.25 -8.72
C LEU A 323 -14.60 -10.01 -8.54
N ARG A 324 -15.07 -8.75 -8.60
CA ARG A 324 -16.51 -8.42 -8.54
C ARG A 324 -17.27 -9.04 -9.71
N ALA A 325 -16.72 -9.01 -10.92
CA ALA A 325 -17.31 -9.66 -12.09
C ALA A 325 -17.35 -11.19 -11.92
N TYR A 326 -16.31 -11.78 -11.36
CA TYR A 326 -16.24 -13.21 -11.05
C TYR A 326 -17.25 -13.61 -9.97
N GLU A 327 -17.37 -12.84 -8.89
CA GLU A 327 -18.37 -13.06 -7.84
C GLU A 327 -19.80 -12.89 -8.36
N ALA A 328 -20.05 -11.87 -9.18
CA ALA A 328 -21.35 -11.68 -9.83
C ALA A 328 -21.69 -12.89 -10.72
N LYS A 329 -20.73 -13.39 -11.50
CA LYS A 329 -20.88 -14.61 -12.31
C LYS A 329 -21.12 -15.86 -11.45
N ARG A 330 -20.45 -15.97 -10.30
CA ARG A 330 -20.64 -17.08 -9.34
C ARG A 330 -22.03 -17.04 -8.70
N LYS A 331 -22.48 -15.87 -8.24
CA LYS A 331 -23.83 -15.66 -7.67
C LYS A 331 -24.92 -15.94 -8.70
N PHE A 332 -24.75 -15.46 -9.93
CA PHE A 332 -25.66 -15.76 -11.04
C PHE A 332 -25.76 -17.26 -11.30
N ARG A 333 -24.63 -17.97 -11.42
CA ARG A 333 -24.61 -19.44 -11.60
C ARG A 333 -25.28 -20.18 -10.44
N ALA A 334 -25.07 -19.74 -9.20
CA ALA A 334 -25.73 -20.32 -8.04
C ALA A 334 -27.25 -20.10 -8.08
N GLY A 335 -27.70 -18.89 -8.45
CA GLY A 335 -29.12 -18.58 -8.62
C GLY A 335 -29.78 -19.42 -9.72
N VAL A 336 -29.13 -19.58 -10.88
CA VAL A 336 -29.63 -20.45 -11.96
C VAL A 336 -29.75 -21.91 -11.49
N LYS A 337 -28.76 -22.44 -10.77
CA LYS A 337 -28.82 -23.80 -10.21
C LYS A 337 -29.96 -23.97 -9.21
N LEU A 338 -30.21 -22.96 -8.37
CA LEU A 338 -31.30 -22.97 -7.41
C LEU A 338 -32.66 -23.01 -8.11
N VAL A 339 -32.88 -22.15 -9.12
CA VAL A 339 -34.12 -22.13 -9.91
C VAL A 339 -34.37 -23.47 -10.61
N ILE A 340 -33.33 -24.07 -11.20
CA ILE A 340 -33.43 -25.39 -11.83
C ILE A 340 -33.81 -26.46 -10.79
N ALA A 341 -33.21 -26.44 -9.61
CA ALA A 341 -33.54 -27.39 -8.53
C ALA A 341 -34.98 -27.21 -8.04
N THR A 342 -35.44 -25.97 -7.83
CA THR A 342 -36.81 -25.67 -7.42
C THR A 342 -37.82 -26.12 -8.46
N ASN A 343 -37.56 -25.89 -9.76
CA ASN A 343 -38.45 -26.35 -10.83
C ASN A 343 -38.53 -27.88 -10.89
N ARG A 344 -37.41 -28.59 -10.70
CA ARG A 344 -37.41 -30.07 -10.65
C ARG A 344 -38.19 -30.62 -9.46
N LEU A 345 -38.08 -29.98 -8.30
CA LEU A 345 -38.86 -30.36 -7.12
C LEU A 345 -40.36 -30.10 -7.32
N SER A 346 -40.71 -28.96 -7.94
CA SER A 346 -42.09 -28.65 -8.28
C SER A 346 -42.67 -29.66 -9.27
N SER A 347 -41.93 -30.05 -10.32
CA SER A 347 -42.42 -31.05 -11.27
C SER A 347 -42.62 -32.43 -10.64
N HIS A 348 -41.75 -32.82 -9.70
CA HIS A 348 -41.92 -34.07 -8.95
C HIS A 348 -43.10 -34.03 -7.98
N ALA A 349 -43.33 -32.89 -7.32
CA ALA A 349 -44.50 -32.74 -6.45
C ALA A 349 -45.81 -32.84 -7.25
N SER A 350 -45.87 -32.22 -8.44
CA SER A 350 -47.02 -32.30 -9.34
C SER A 350 -47.24 -33.72 -9.90
N SER A 351 -46.18 -34.48 -10.19
CA SER A 351 -46.33 -35.87 -10.64
C SER A 351 -46.89 -36.77 -9.52
N ILE A 352 -46.47 -36.55 -8.27
CA ILE A 352 -46.97 -37.31 -7.12
C ILE A 352 -48.45 -36.96 -6.83
N SER A 353 -48.86 -35.70 -7.00
CA SER A 353 -50.26 -35.31 -6.76
C SER A 353 -51.23 -35.88 -7.79
N ASN A 354 -50.79 -36.05 -9.04
CA ASN A 354 -51.64 -36.64 -10.09
C ASN A 354 -51.86 -38.14 -9.88
N ASN A 355 -50.84 -38.88 -9.46
CA ASN A 355 -50.98 -40.32 -9.19
C ASN A 355 -51.91 -40.63 -8.00
N LYS A 356 -52.15 -39.69 -7.08
CA LYS A 356 -53.06 -39.88 -5.93
C LYS A 356 -54.54 -39.63 -6.23
N LYS A 357 -54.89 -39.20 -7.45
CA LYS A 357 -56.29 -38.94 -7.84
C LYS A 357 -56.92 -40.06 -8.67
N GLU A 358 -56.16 -41.13 -8.97
CA GLU A 358 -56.63 -42.27 -9.77
C GLU A 358 -56.89 -43.54 -8.94
N ASP A 359 -56.74 -43.46 -7.61
CA ASP A 359 -57.23 -44.42 -6.63
C ASP A 359 -58.44 -43.82 -5.88
#